data_AF-A0A2V8UFU9-F1
#
_entry.id   AF-A0A2V8UFU9-F1
#
_cell.length_a   1.000
_cell.length_b   1.000
_cell.length_c   1.000
_cell.angle_alpha   90.00
_cell.angle_beta   90.00
_cell.angle_gamma   90.00
#
_symmetry.space_group_name_H-M   'P 1'
#
loop_
_entity.id
_entity.type
_entity.pdbx_description
1 polymer ?
#
loop_
_entity_poly.entity_id
_entity_poly.type
_entity_poly.pdbx_seq_one_letter_code
_entity_poly.pdbx_strand_id
1 'polypeptide(L)'
;MQFLIRTSNDPATVKAALRREALATDSSLRVRIQTIEEMLEAMMGPLRTTSLLLSVLGAMALVMASIGIYAIMAYAVSQRTREIGIRVALGAQRPEILALVMHRTVTLIFWGIGFGLIGALALNRILSSALADFGGLDAVTCVSVALLLGVVAILASYLPARKALRVDPMQVLRCE
;
A
#
# COMPACT_ATOMS: atom_id res chain seq x y z
N MET A 1 -19.39 26.47 -26.86
CA MET A 1 -20.12 27.41 -25.97
C MET A 1 -20.91 26.57 -25.00
N GLN A 2 -20.75 26.78 -23.69
CA GLN A 2 -21.42 25.97 -22.66
C GLN A 2 -22.42 26.84 -21.91
N PHE A 3 -23.64 26.34 -21.77
CA PHE A 3 -24.73 27.02 -21.07
C PHE A 3 -25.15 26.15 -19.90
N LEU A 4 -25.18 26.73 -18.69
CA LEU A 4 -25.67 26.07 -17.49
C LEU A 4 -27.08 26.58 -17.21
N ILE A 5 -28.03 25.66 -17.12
CA ILE A 5 -29.44 25.97 -16.87
C ILE A 5 -29.81 25.33 -15.53
N ARG A 6 -30.23 26.15 -14.56
CA ARG A 6 -30.73 25.67 -13.28
C ARG A 6 -32.25 25.49 -13.39
N THR A 7 -32.74 24.30 -13.05
CA THR A 7 -34.17 23.97 -13.06
C THR A 7 -34.54 23.27 -11.75
N SER A 8 -35.74 23.54 -11.24
CA SER A 8 -36.33 22.82 -10.11
C SER A 8 -37.20 21.62 -10.55
N ASN A 9 -37.48 21.51 -11.85
CA ASN A 9 -38.24 20.41 -12.45
C ASN A 9 -37.31 19.23 -12.83
N ASP A 10 -37.90 18.04 -12.98
CA ASP A 10 -37.19 16.80 -13.32
C ASP A 10 -36.27 17.01 -14.54
N PRO A 11 -34.94 16.86 -14.39
CA PRO A 11 -33.95 17.08 -15.44
C PRO A 11 -34.24 16.31 -16.74
N ALA A 12 -34.88 15.14 -16.65
CA ALA A 12 -35.23 14.34 -17.83
C ALA A 12 -36.26 15.05 -18.73
N THR A 13 -37.26 15.69 -18.11
CA THR A 13 -38.32 16.42 -18.82
C THR A 13 -37.77 17.69 -19.48
N VAL A 14 -36.88 18.41 -18.78
CA VAL A 14 -36.25 19.64 -19.28
C VAL A 14 -35.26 19.33 -20.41
N LYS A 15 -34.51 18.23 -20.32
CA LYS A 15 -33.63 17.71 -21.38
C LYS A 15 -34.41 17.38 -22.65
N ALA A 16 -35.56 16.74 -22.53
CA ALA A 16 -36.43 16.42 -23.67
C ALA A 16 -37.01 17.69 -24.32
N ALA A 17 -37.46 18.66 -23.53
CA ALA A 17 -37.98 19.94 -24.01
C ALA A 17 -36.91 20.76 -24.75
N LEU A 18 -35.72 20.91 -24.16
CA LEU A 18 -34.58 21.60 -24.78
C LEU A 18 -34.13 20.93 -26.07
N ARG A 19 -34.12 19.60 -26.11
CA ARG A 19 -33.77 18.85 -27.33
C ARG A 19 -34.77 19.12 -28.45
N ARG A 20 -36.07 19.14 -28.13
CA ARG A 20 -37.12 19.40 -29.10
C ARG A 20 -37.02 20.80 -29.69
N GLU A 21 -36.79 21.81 -28.86
CA GLU A 21 -36.67 23.21 -29.28
C GLU A 21 -35.41 23.46 -30.12
N ALA A 22 -34.29 22.82 -29.74
CA ALA A 22 -33.03 22.91 -30.47
C ALA A 22 -33.15 22.31 -31.89
N LEU A 23 -33.78 21.13 -32.02
CA LEU A 23 -34.00 20.51 -33.34
C LEU A 23 -35.04 21.26 -34.18
N ALA A 24 -36.01 21.94 -33.56
CA ALA A 24 -36.99 22.76 -34.27
C ALA A 24 -36.37 24.04 -34.84
N THR A 25 -35.34 24.58 -34.20
CA THR A 25 -34.61 25.76 -34.65
C THR A 25 -33.60 25.41 -35.76
N ASP A 26 -32.84 24.33 -35.59
CA ASP A 26 -31.88 23.86 -36.61
C ASP A 26 -31.62 22.35 -36.47
N SER A 27 -32.05 21.59 -37.48
CA SER A 27 -31.89 20.12 -37.52
C SER A 27 -30.44 19.65 -37.65
N SER A 28 -29.50 20.55 -38.01
CA SER A 28 -28.08 20.23 -38.16
C SER A 28 -27.28 20.35 -36.86
N LEU A 29 -27.85 20.96 -35.81
CA LEU A 29 -27.16 21.19 -34.54
C LEU A 29 -27.04 19.92 -33.70
N ARG A 30 -25.81 19.44 -33.48
CA ARG A 30 -25.51 18.39 -32.50
C ARG A 30 -25.44 18.97 -31.09
N VAL A 31 -26.60 19.10 -30.43
CA VAL A 31 -26.65 19.56 -29.03
C VAL A 31 -26.49 18.38 -28.07
N ARG A 32 -25.40 18.40 -27.30
CA ARG A 32 -25.16 17.44 -26.21
C ARG A 32 -25.69 18.02 -24.91
N ILE A 33 -26.91 17.65 -24.55
CA ILE A 33 -27.55 18.04 -23.29
C ILE A 33 -27.25 16.94 -22.28
N GLN A 34 -26.61 17.26 -21.17
CA GLN A 34 -26.29 16.33 -20.08
C GLN A 34 -26.57 17.01 -18.75
N THR A 35 -27.01 16.25 -17.76
CA THR A 35 -27.12 16.79 -16.39
C THR A 35 -25.73 16.94 -15.79
N ILE A 36 -25.62 17.74 -14.73
CA ILE A 36 -24.37 17.83 -13.99
C ILE A 36 -24.02 16.46 -13.39
N GLU A 37 -24.99 15.67 -12.95
CA GLU A 37 -24.75 14.28 -12.49
C GLU A 37 -24.18 13.39 -13.60
N GLU A 38 -24.76 13.38 -14.81
CA GLU A 38 -24.25 12.59 -15.94
C GLU A 38 -22.84 13.01 -16.35
N MET A 39 -22.54 14.32 -16.28
CA MET A 39 -21.20 14.83 -16.57
C MET A 39 -20.20 14.40 -15.49
N LEU A 40 -20.62 14.41 -14.22
CA LEU A 40 -19.81 13.95 -13.10
C LEU A 40 -19.54 12.44 -13.19
N GLU A 41 -20.53 11.63 -13.53
CA GLU A 41 -20.37 10.18 -13.72
C GLU A 41 -19.45 9.85 -14.90
N ALA A 42 -19.59 10.57 -16.02
CA ALA A 42 -18.72 10.39 -17.18
C ALA A 42 -17.26 10.75 -16.87
N MET A 43 -17.02 11.73 -15.99
CA MET A 43 -15.67 12.06 -15.52
C MET A 43 -15.17 11.08 -14.47
N MET A 44 -16.01 10.64 -13.53
CA MET A 44 -15.62 9.76 -12.43
C MET A 44 -15.46 8.29 -12.84
N GLY A 45 -16.16 7.81 -13.87
CA GLY A 45 -16.12 6.42 -14.32
C GLY A 45 -14.70 5.89 -14.60
N PRO A 46 -13.91 6.57 -15.46
CA PRO A 46 -12.52 6.20 -15.72
C PRO A 46 -11.64 6.29 -14.47
N LEU A 47 -11.81 7.34 -13.64
CA LEU A 47 -11.01 7.53 -12.43
C LEU A 47 -11.23 6.40 -11.40
N ARG A 48 -12.47 5.95 -11.20
CA ARG A 48 -12.79 4.84 -10.28
C ARG A 48 -12.17 3.53 -10.72
N THR A 49 -12.22 3.23 -12.01
CA THR A 49 -11.67 1.98 -12.57
C THR A 49 -10.15 1.94 -12.42
N THR A 50 -9.47 3.03 -12.77
CA THR A 50 -8.02 3.16 -12.60
C THR A 50 -7.61 3.10 -11.13
N SER A 51 -8.34 3.78 -10.25
CA SER A 51 -8.09 3.73 -8.80
C SER A 51 -8.23 2.31 -8.24
N LEU A 52 -9.26 1.56 -8.66
CA LEU A 52 -9.42 0.15 -8.28
C LEU A 52 -8.25 -0.70 -8.76
N LEU A 53 -7.83 -0.59 -10.03
CA LEU A 53 -6.69 -1.34 -10.55
C LEU A 53 -5.40 -1.04 -9.78
N LEU A 54 -5.11 0.24 -9.55
CA LEU A 54 -3.94 0.65 -8.75
C LEU A 54 -4.03 0.14 -7.30
N SER A 55 -5.21 0.15 -6.69
CA SER A 55 -5.41 -0.37 -5.33
C SER A 55 -5.11 -1.87 -5.24
N VAL A 56 -5.53 -2.65 -6.24
CA VAL A 56 -5.26 -4.09 -6.31
C VAL A 56 -3.77 -4.35 -6.53
N LEU A 57 -3.14 -3.62 -7.46
CA LEU A 57 -1.70 -3.72 -7.69
C LEU A 57 -0.88 -3.34 -6.45
N GLY A 58 -1.27 -2.27 -5.76
CA GLY A 58 -0.67 -1.86 -4.49
C GLY A 58 -0.82 -2.92 -3.40
N ALA A 59 -2.00 -3.52 -3.28
CA ALA A 59 -2.24 -4.61 -2.34
C ALA A 59 -1.38 -5.84 -2.66
N MET A 60 -1.26 -6.22 -3.94
CA MET A 60 -0.40 -7.32 -4.37
C MET A 60 1.08 -7.04 -4.05
N ALA A 61 1.55 -5.82 -4.33
CA ALA A 61 2.90 -5.40 -4.01
C ALA A 61 3.17 -5.46 -2.49
N LEU A 62 2.19 -5.04 -1.68
CA LEU A 62 2.28 -5.10 -0.22
C LEU A 62 2.37 -6.55 0.29
N VAL A 63 1.58 -7.46 -0.29
CA VAL A 63 1.64 -8.89 0.02
C VAL A 63 3.00 -9.47 -0.36
N MET A 64 3.50 -9.18 -1.57
CA MET A 64 4.82 -9.63 -1.99
C MET A 64 5.94 -9.11 -1.10
N ALA A 65 5.91 -7.82 -0.75
CA ALA A 65 6.87 -7.22 0.17
C ALA A 65 6.83 -7.92 1.53
N SER A 66 5.62 -8.18 2.06
CA SER A 66 5.43 -8.89 3.33
C SER A 66 6.01 -10.30 3.30
N ILE A 67 5.76 -11.06 2.23
CA ILE A 67 6.32 -12.41 2.04
C ILE A 67 7.84 -12.36 1.94
N GLY A 68 8.40 -11.40 1.17
CA GLY A 68 9.84 -11.24 1.02
C GLY A 68 10.53 -10.91 2.34
N ILE A 69 9.97 -9.98 3.11
CA ILE A 69 10.44 -9.65 4.47
C ILE A 69 10.40 -10.90 5.35
N TYR A 70 9.29 -11.64 5.34
CA TYR A 70 9.17 -12.86 6.14
C TYR A 70 10.24 -13.89 5.76
N ALA A 71 10.41 -14.17 4.47
CA ALA A 71 11.38 -15.14 3.98
C ALA A 71 12.81 -14.76 4.36
N ILE A 72 13.21 -13.51 4.13
CA ILE A 72 14.56 -13.02 4.42
C ILE A 72 14.83 -13.03 5.93
N MET A 73 13.89 -12.52 6.73
CA MET A 73 14.07 -12.45 8.19
C MET A 73 14.08 -13.84 8.82
N ALA A 74 13.17 -14.73 8.42
CA ALA A 74 13.14 -16.09 8.91
C ALA A 74 14.41 -16.86 8.54
N TYR A 75 14.90 -16.69 7.32
CA TYR A 75 16.16 -17.29 6.88
C TYR A 75 17.37 -16.76 7.67
N ALA A 76 17.47 -15.45 7.86
CA ALA A 76 18.57 -14.82 8.58
C ALA A 76 18.62 -15.26 10.06
N VAL A 77 17.47 -15.41 10.71
CA VAL A 77 17.39 -15.93 12.09
C VAL A 77 17.70 -17.43 12.14
N SER A 78 17.22 -18.20 11.16
CA SER A 78 17.49 -19.64 11.08
C SER A 78 18.99 -19.94 10.91
N GLN A 79 19.71 -19.18 10.08
CA GLN A 79 21.18 -19.35 9.97
C GLN A 79 21.91 -19.08 11.28
N ARG A 80 21.43 -18.12 12.08
CA ARG A 80 22.01 -17.78 13.39
C ARG A 80 21.59 -18.73 14.51
N THR A 81 20.68 -19.67 14.24
CA THR A 81 20.17 -20.60 15.26
C THR A 81 21.29 -21.48 15.84
N ARG A 82 22.32 -21.82 15.06
CA ARG A 82 23.47 -22.60 15.55
C ARG A 82 24.32 -21.81 16.56
N GLU A 83 24.61 -20.55 16.29
CA GLU A 83 25.32 -19.65 17.23
C GLU A 83 24.49 -19.41 18.50
N ILE A 84 23.18 -19.22 18.33
CA ILE A 84 22.22 -19.05 19.43
C ILE A 84 22.19 -20.29 20.32
N GLY A 85 22.15 -21.50 19.72
CA GLY A 85 22.18 -22.77 20.46
C GLY A 85 23.46 -22.95 21.28
N ILE A 86 24.62 -22.59 20.72
CA ILE A 86 25.90 -22.64 21.44
C ILE A 86 25.91 -21.64 22.62
N ARG A 87 25.43 -20.40 22.42
CA ARG A 87 25.34 -19.41 23.52
C ARG A 87 24.39 -19.87 24.63
N VAL A 88 23.25 -20.47 24.29
CA VAL A 88 22.31 -21.02 25.26
C VAL A 88 22.93 -22.19 26.02
N ALA A 89 23.68 -23.08 25.34
CA ALA A 89 24.40 -24.18 25.98
C ALA A 89 25.49 -23.69 26.96
N LEU A 90 26.09 -22.53 26.69
CA LEU A 90 27.03 -21.84 27.58
C LEU A 90 26.35 -21.05 28.71
N GLY A 91 25.02 -21.10 28.84
CA GLY A 91 24.27 -20.49 29.94
C GLY A 91 23.70 -19.10 29.65
N ALA A 92 23.72 -18.62 28.40
CA ALA A 92 23.14 -17.31 28.05
C ALA A 92 21.63 -17.27 28.32
N GLN A 93 21.16 -16.17 28.91
CA GLN A 93 19.74 -15.97 29.18
C GLN A 93 18.94 -15.73 27.89
N ARG A 94 17.86 -16.51 27.71
CA ARG A 94 16.90 -16.41 26.59
C ARG A 94 16.45 -14.97 26.25
N PRO A 95 16.14 -14.07 27.21
CA PRO A 95 15.74 -12.69 26.91
C PRO A 95 16.85 -11.85 26.26
N GLU A 96 18.12 -12.09 26.58
CA GLU A 96 19.25 -11.33 26.03
C GLU A 96 19.42 -11.59 24.52
N ILE A 97 19.20 -12.84 24.11
CA ILE A 97 19.24 -13.24 22.69
C ILE A 97 18.06 -12.64 21.92
N LEU A 98 16.86 -12.66 22.52
CA LEU A 98 15.67 -12.02 21.95
C LEU A 98 15.87 -10.51 21.77
N ALA A 99 16.45 -9.83 22.76
CA ALA A 99 16.75 -8.40 22.69
C ALA A 99 17.73 -8.08 21.57
N LEU A 100 18.78 -8.89 21.39
CA LEU A 100 19.76 -8.72 20.31
C LEU A 100 19.12 -8.85 18.92
N VAL A 101 18.27 -9.88 18.73
CA VAL A 101 17.57 -10.10 17.45
C VAL A 101 16.55 -9.00 17.17
N MET A 102 15.81 -8.56 18.19
CA MET A 102 14.85 -7.47 18.06
C MET A 102 15.52 -6.14 17.77
N HIS A 103 16.59 -5.80 18.49
CA HIS A 103 17.32 -4.55 18.24
C HIS A 103 17.80 -4.49 16.79
N ARG A 104 18.40 -5.57 16.29
CA ARG A 104 18.85 -5.63 14.90
C ARG A 104 17.69 -5.55 13.90
N THR A 105 16.57 -6.18 14.21
CA THR A 105 15.36 -6.10 13.38
C THR A 105 14.85 -4.65 13.31
N VAL A 106 14.76 -3.96 14.45
CA VAL A 106 14.32 -2.57 14.53
C VAL A 106 15.25 -1.63 13.76
N THR A 107 16.57 -1.80 13.88
CA THR A 107 17.53 -1.00 13.10
C THR A 107 17.35 -1.21 11.59
N LEU A 108 17.11 -2.46 11.15
CA LEU A 108 16.90 -2.77 9.74
C LEU A 108 15.59 -2.16 9.21
N ILE A 109 14.51 -2.27 9.99
CA ILE A 109 13.21 -1.68 9.68
C ILE A 109 13.34 -0.15 9.57
N PHE A 110 14.04 0.48 10.52
CA PHE A 110 14.23 1.92 10.53
C PHE A 110 14.91 2.42 9.25
N TRP A 111 16.00 1.76 8.85
CA TRP A 111 16.67 2.08 7.59
C TRP A 111 15.81 1.79 6.37
N GLY A 112 15.13 0.64 6.34
CA GLY A 112 14.23 0.27 5.24
C GLY A 112 13.09 1.28 5.04
N ILE A 113 12.43 1.70 6.12
CA ILE A 113 11.40 2.73 6.09
C ILE A 113 11.98 4.08 5.67
N GLY A 114 13.15 4.46 6.21
CA GLY A 114 13.82 5.71 5.86
C GLY A 114 14.12 5.80 4.36
N PHE A 115 14.75 4.77 3.79
CA PHE A 115 15.02 4.73 2.34
C PHE A 115 13.74 4.64 1.51
N GLY A 116 12.75 3.88 1.96
CA GLY A 116 11.45 3.80 1.30
C GLY A 116 10.74 5.16 1.22
N LEU A 117 10.76 5.93 2.31
CA LEU A 117 10.14 7.25 2.38
C LEU A 117 10.87 8.27 1.48
N ILE A 118 12.21 8.25 1.49
CA ILE A 118 13.02 9.09 0.59
C ILE A 118 12.69 8.77 -0.87
N GLY A 119 12.62 7.48 -1.22
CA GLY A 119 12.24 7.03 -2.56
C GLY A 119 10.83 7.48 -2.94
N ALA A 120 9.86 7.31 -2.03
CA ALA A 120 8.47 7.71 -2.25
C ALA A 120 8.35 9.22 -2.49
N LEU A 121 9.03 10.05 -1.69
CA LEU A 121 9.05 11.50 -1.86
C LEU A 121 9.72 11.92 -3.17
N ALA A 122 10.81 11.27 -3.56
CA ALA A 122 11.49 11.52 -4.82
C ALA A 122 10.58 11.22 -6.02
N LEU A 123 9.93 10.05 -6.02
CA LEU A 123 8.97 9.68 -7.07
C LEU A 123 7.79 10.64 -7.12
N ASN A 124 7.21 10.99 -5.96
CA ASN A 124 6.12 11.95 -5.89
C ASN A 124 6.52 13.31 -6.51
N ARG A 125 7.74 13.79 -6.21
CA ARG A 125 8.24 15.03 -6.78
C ARG A 125 8.38 14.95 -8.30
N ILE A 126 8.90 13.85 -8.84
CA ILE A 126 9.01 13.63 -10.29
C ILE A 126 7.61 13.62 -10.93
N LEU A 127 6.65 12.90 -10.36
CA LEU A 127 5.29 12.82 -10.92
C LEU A 127 4.57 14.16 -10.85
N SER A 128 4.69 14.88 -9.73
CA SER A 128 4.10 16.22 -9.58
C SER A 128 4.67 17.25 -10.56
N SER A 129 5.93 17.07 -11.01
CA SER A 129 6.53 17.94 -12.02
C SER A 129 6.08 17.64 -13.45
N ALA A 130 5.63 16.40 -13.71
CA ALA A 130 5.17 15.97 -15.03
C ALA A 130 3.64 16.09 -15.19
N LEU A 131 2.87 16.01 -14.09
CA LEU A 131 1.41 16.09 -14.09
C LEU A 131 0.95 17.21 -13.15
N ALA A 132 0.28 18.21 -13.72
CA ALA A 132 -0.16 19.41 -13.01
C ALA A 132 -1.20 19.18 -11.90
N ASP A 133 -1.84 18.01 -11.86
CA ASP A 133 -2.97 17.69 -10.97
C ASP A 133 -2.73 16.40 -10.16
N PHE A 134 -1.46 16.06 -9.89
CA PHE A 134 -1.13 14.90 -9.08
C PHE A 134 -1.43 15.19 -7.61
N GLY A 135 -2.36 14.44 -7.00
CA GLY A 135 -2.86 14.61 -5.63
C GLY A 135 -1.83 14.43 -4.49
N GLY A 136 -0.54 14.34 -4.82
CA GLY A 136 0.55 14.26 -3.87
C GLY A 136 0.67 12.92 -3.15
N LEU A 137 1.60 12.86 -2.20
CA LEU A 137 1.81 11.70 -1.35
C LEU A 137 0.86 11.77 -0.15
N ASP A 138 -0.03 10.79 -0.01
CA ASP A 138 -0.91 10.71 1.16
C ASP A 138 -0.14 10.16 2.38
N ALA A 139 -0.02 11.00 3.41
CA ALA A 139 0.68 10.67 4.65
C ALA A 139 0.01 9.49 5.37
N VAL A 140 -1.32 9.37 5.31
CA VAL A 140 -2.04 8.28 5.99
C VAL A 140 -1.69 6.93 5.36
N THR A 141 -1.68 6.86 4.03
CA THR A 141 -1.26 5.66 3.29
C THR A 141 0.21 5.33 3.57
N CYS A 142 1.10 6.32 3.59
CA CYS A 142 2.52 6.09 3.83
C CYS A 142 2.79 5.55 5.25
N VAL A 143 2.16 6.14 6.26
CA VAL A 143 2.29 5.72 7.67
C VAL A 143 1.68 4.34 7.88
N SER A 144 0.49 4.07 7.33
CA SER A 144 -0.18 2.78 7.49
C SER A 144 0.62 1.63 6.86
N VAL A 145 1.17 1.81 5.66
CA VAL A 145 2.02 0.81 5.00
C VAL A 145 3.31 0.58 5.79
N ALA A 146 3.98 1.64 6.24
CA ALA A 146 5.20 1.52 7.04
C ALA A 146 4.95 0.76 8.35
N LEU A 147 3.84 1.05 9.03
CA LEU A 147 3.45 0.39 10.28
C LEU A 147 3.11 -1.09 10.04
N LEU A 148 2.35 -1.39 8.98
CA LEU A 148 2.00 -2.76 8.61
C LEU A 148 3.24 -3.59 8.30
N LEU A 149 4.15 -3.09 7.45
CA LEU A 149 5.39 -3.79 7.13
C LEU A 149 6.31 -3.93 8.35
N GLY A 150 6.34 -2.94 9.24
CA GLY A 150 7.05 -3.02 10.52
C GLY A 150 6.51 -4.14 11.41
N VAL A 151 5.18 -4.24 11.56
CA VAL A 151 4.53 -5.33 12.30
C VAL A 151 4.84 -6.68 11.68
N VAL A 152 4.75 -6.81 10.35
CA VAL A 152 5.10 -8.04 9.63
C VAL A 152 6.56 -8.43 9.89
N ALA A 153 7.50 -7.49 9.83
CA ALA A 153 8.92 -7.74 10.07
C ALA A 153 9.20 -8.19 11.51
N ILE A 154 8.55 -7.57 12.50
CA ILE A 154 8.67 -7.95 13.92
C ILE A 154 8.09 -9.35 14.15
N LEU A 155 6.91 -9.65 13.61
CA LEU A 155 6.31 -10.98 13.71
C LEU A 155 7.20 -12.03 13.01
N ALA A 156 7.71 -11.70 11.82
CA ALA A 156 8.59 -12.56 11.05
C ALA A 156 9.91 -12.89 11.75
N SER A 157 10.47 -11.97 12.54
CA SER A 157 11.69 -12.23 13.30
C SER A 157 11.42 -12.89 14.65
N TYR A 158 10.27 -12.61 15.27
CA TYR A 158 9.88 -13.16 16.58
C TYR A 158 9.55 -14.66 16.52
N LEU A 159 8.78 -15.11 15.52
CA LEU A 159 8.41 -16.53 15.37
C LEU A 159 9.63 -17.48 15.30
N PRO A 160 10.61 -17.28 14.40
CA PRO A 160 11.79 -18.14 14.30
C PRO A 160 12.72 -17.99 15.50
N ALA A 161 12.87 -16.79 16.08
CA ALA A 161 13.66 -16.59 17.29
C ALA A 161 13.07 -17.39 18.47
N ARG A 162 11.73 -17.38 18.61
CA ARG A 162 11.03 -18.17 19.64
C ARG A 162 11.13 -19.67 19.38
N LYS A 163 11.07 -20.11 18.11
CA LYS A 163 11.32 -21.52 17.75
C LYS A 163 12.75 -21.93 18.14
N ALA A 164 13.77 -21.14 17.80
CA ALA A 164 15.17 -21.43 18.14
C ALA A 164 15.39 -21.59 19.65
N LEU A 165 14.72 -20.79 20.48
CA LEU A 165 14.79 -20.88 21.94
C LEU A 165 14.01 -22.06 22.55
N ARG A 166 13.12 -22.69 21.78
CA ARG A 166 12.36 -23.88 22.18
C ARG A 166 12.99 -25.19 21.72
N VAL A 167 13.93 -25.16 20.77
CA VAL A 167 14.68 -26.36 20.39
C VAL A 167 15.57 -26.75 21.57
N ASP A 168 15.37 -27.97 22.07
CA ASP A 168 16.09 -28.49 23.22
C ASP A 168 17.60 -28.58 22.89
N PRO A 169 18.50 -27.94 23.67
CA PRO A 169 19.93 -27.97 23.40
C PRO A 169 20.51 -29.40 23.38
N MET A 170 19.84 -30.36 24.02
CA MET A 170 20.21 -31.78 23.96
C MET A 170 19.93 -32.47 22.61
N GLN A 171 19.02 -31.98 21.77
CA GLN A 171 18.86 -32.53 20.42
C GLN A 171 19.98 -32.08 19.48
N VAL A 172 20.61 -30.93 19.73
CA VAL A 172 21.71 -30.41 18.90
C VAL A 172 23.01 -31.17 19.14
N LEU A 173 23.21 -31.76 20.33
CA LEU A 173 24.37 -32.61 20.63
C LEU A 173 24.21 -34.07 20.16
N ARG A 174 23.00 -34.50 19.77
CA ARG A 174 22.70 -35.92 19.46
C ARG A 174 22.67 -36.24 17.96
N CYS A 175 23.00 -35.27 17.11
CA CYS A 175 23.10 -35.42 15.66
C CYS A 175 24.57 -35.59 15.19
N GLU A 176 25.46 -36.06 16.07
CA GLU A 176 26.79 -36.54 15.68
C GLU A 176 26.82 -38.08 15.68
#